data_AF-A0A1M8A5U5-F1
#
_entry.id   AF-A0A1M8A5U5-F1
#
_cell.length_a   1.000
_cell.length_b   1.000
_cell.length_c   1.000
_cell.angle_alpha   90.00
_cell.angle_beta   90.00
_cell.angle_gamma   90.00
#
_symmetry.space_group_name_H-M   'P 1'
#
loop_
_entity.id
_entity.type
_entity.pdbx_description
1 polymer ?
#
loop_
_entity_poly.entity_id
_entity_poly.type
_entity_poly.pdbx_seq_one_letter_code
_entity_poly.pdbx_strand_id
1 'polypeptide(L)'
;MPEALFLAWEALRSAFSEKLPIKHVLVQQLLGSSGPAHVQLCIPHLPRTLDGSDALAAHILDTCRLRPRYMHQRAVVVLCKMSDPRAALQLLDTHDTDIPFDVYAATITSLTWIARARIIPHTALFLAWRVMEDMQQVGMEADEQMYGEWIRALQVMQNGRIAPHPLCIPDAVIQALHDRAPSSMPPWTNYMSSLTQQILSRQDEHVLRWDHLVLLFRLHAHLRHFSMCLSLYEYARQDQTEALPFRSASTFAWLLSHACQHQGDLRWAVRLYHDWLATGRSLPESQLEPFLRACLSHGMPSMVRVVVRDACEIGAVPRSTVASHAARALFLEGYLEAGLALLADLLTDAPTTTPRDESLPPTLPPLAMYAIGLYEASGVGYGTKRGDRARLFDFFDEFRLVLAHTYAKGNVPANIVDFAYYGVIRLHLQALGHEASSWPSDLVDSAEKDACVASLCNTWVEWQDMAGPQYGSTLSATEVNSLILSIRAYIPNVPRPSAMTTDMKQ
;
A
#
# COMPACT_ATOMS: atom_id res chain seq x y z
N MET A 1 -6.81 -46.69 -35.69
CA MET A 1 -7.44 -45.56 -34.99
C MET A 1 -8.88 -45.26 -35.44
N PRO A 2 -9.26 -45.32 -36.73
CA PRO A 2 -10.63 -45.01 -37.17
C PRO A 2 -11.72 -45.91 -36.55
N GLU A 3 -11.48 -47.22 -36.44
CA GLU A 3 -12.46 -48.19 -35.92
C GLU A 3 -12.82 -47.99 -34.45
N ALA A 4 -11.82 -47.74 -33.59
CA ALA A 4 -12.06 -47.50 -32.16
C ALA A 4 -12.90 -46.24 -31.93
N LEU A 5 -12.64 -45.18 -32.72
CA LEU A 5 -13.41 -43.95 -32.66
C LEU A 5 -14.86 -44.17 -33.11
N PHE A 6 -15.05 -44.94 -34.20
CA PHE A 6 -16.37 -45.29 -34.71
C PHE A 6 -17.19 -46.09 -33.69
N LEU A 7 -16.59 -47.11 -33.07
CA LEU A 7 -17.22 -47.91 -32.01
C LEU A 7 -17.59 -47.07 -30.78
N ALA A 8 -16.74 -46.10 -30.40
CA ALA A 8 -17.03 -45.20 -29.28
C ALA A 8 -18.23 -44.29 -29.57
N TRP A 9 -18.36 -43.78 -30.80
CA TRP A 9 -19.54 -43.04 -31.24
C TRP A 9 -20.80 -43.90 -31.31
N GLU A 10 -20.67 -45.16 -31.75
CA GLU A 10 -21.78 -46.09 -31.76
C GLU A 10 -22.28 -46.41 -30.34
N ALA A 11 -21.36 -46.64 -29.40
CA ALA A 11 -21.70 -46.81 -27.99
C ALA A 11 -22.40 -45.58 -27.41
N LEU A 12 -21.92 -44.37 -27.73
CA LEU A 12 -22.55 -43.12 -27.31
C LEU A 12 -23.98 -42.98 -27.87
N ARG A 13 -24.16 -43.31 -29.16
CA ARG A 13 -25.47 -43.31 -29.83
C ARG A 13 -26.45 -44.25 -29.15
N SER A 14 -26.04 -45.49 -28.89
CA SER A 14 -26.86 -46.48 -28.18
C SER A 14 -27.22 -46.00 -26.78
N ALA A 15 -26.25 -45.51 -26.02
CA ALA A 15 -26.49 -44.98 -24.68
C ALA A 15 -27.45 -43.77 -24.66
N PHE A 16 -27.38 -42.88 -25.65
CA PHE A 16 -28.35 -41.79 -25.80
C PHE A 16 -29.75 -42.28 -26.15
N SER A 17 -29.87 -43.29 -27.03
CA SER A 17 -31.14 -43.88 -27.40
C SER A 17 -31.85 -44.53 -26.21
N GLU A 18 -31.06 -45.15 -25.33
CA GLU A 18 -31.51 -45.76 -24.07
C GLU A 18 -31.65 -44.75 -22.91
N LYS A 19 -31.34 -43.47 -23.16
CA LYS A 19 -31.37 -42.38 -22.18
C LYS A 19 -30.49 -42.62 -20.94
N LEU A 20 -29.38 -43.35 -21.10
CA LEU A 20 -28.43 -43.60 -20.02
C LEU A 20 -27.73 -42.29 -19.60
N PRO A 21 -27.41 -42.12 -18.30
CA PRO A 21 -26.63 -40.99 -17.83
C PRO A 21 -25.16 -41.14 -18.28
N ILE A 22 -24.62 -40.14 -18.95
CA ILE A 22 -23.23 -40.15 -19.44
C ILE A 22 -22.50 -38.93 -18.89
N LYS A 23 -21.32 -39.18 -18.32
CA LYS A 23 -20.44 -38.11 -17.83
C LYS A 23 -20.03 -37.19 -18.98
N HIS A 24 -20.25 -35.89 -18.80
CA HIS A 24 -19.94 -34.86 -19.79
C HIS A 24 -18.50 -34.88 -20.28
N VAL A 25 -17.56 -35.17 -19.37
CA VAL A 25 -16.13 -35.25 -19.67
C VAL A 25 -15.82 -36.33 -20.70
N LEU A 26 -16.51 -37.48 -20.67
CA LEU A 26 -16.29 -38.57 -21.64
C LEU A 26 -16.75 -38.15 -23.04
N VAL A 27 -17.88 -37.45 -23.14
CA VAL A 27 -18.39 -36.93 -24.41
C VAL A 27 -17.46 -35.86 -24.98
N GLN A 28 -16.95 -34.96 -24.13
CA GLN A 28 -15.97 -33.96 -24.52
C GLN A 28 -14.65 -34.58 -25.00
N GLN A 29 -14.18 -35.65 -24.34
CA GLN A 29 -12.99 -36.40 -24.78
C GLN A 29 -13.21 -37.04 -26.15
N LEU A 30 -14.36 -37.71 -26.36
CA LEU A 30 -14.70 -38.33 -27.65
C LEU A 30 -14.78 -37.30 -28.78
N LEU A 31 -15.45 -36.17 -28.53
CA LEU A 31 -15.51 -35.03 -29.45
C LEU A 31 -14.11 -34.50 -29.76
N GLY A 32 -13.27 -34.30 -28.75
CA GLY A 32 -11.88 -33.85 -28.91
C GLY A 32 -11.04 -34.82 -29.75
N SER A 33 -11.18 -36.13 -29.52
CA SER A 33 -10.51 -37.18 -30.31
C SER A 33 -10.97 -37.23 -31.77
N SER A 34 -12.17 -36.72 -32.07
CA SER A 34 -12.69 -36.66 -33.45
C SER A 34 -12.09 -35.48 -34.23
N GLY A 35 -11.55 -34.47 -33.55
CA GLY A 35 -10.93 -33.30 -34.17
C GLY A 35 -11.92 -32.19 -34.54
N PRO A 36 -11.42 -30.98 -34.86
CA PRO A 36 -12.20 -29.74 -34.90
C PRO A 36 -13.32 -29.75 -35.94
N ALA A 37 -13.07 -30.31 -37.13
CA ALA A 37 -14.05 -30.37 -38.20
C ALA A 37 -15.28 -31.22 -37.82
N HIS A 38 -15.06 -32.32 -37.10
CA HIS A 38 -16.13 -33.17 -36.59
C HIS A 38 -16.90 -32.51 -35.43
N VAL A 39 -16.21 -31.80 -34.53
CA VAL A 39 -16.85 -31.06 -33.44
C VAL A 39 -17.79 -29.99 -33.98
N GLN A 40 -17.39 -29.30 -35.06
CA GLN A 40 -18.21 -28.27 -35.73
C GLN A 40 -19.54 -28.82 -36.26
N LEU A 41 -19.65 -30.12 -36.59
CA LEU A 41 -20.90 -30.74 -37.06
C LEU A 41 -22.04 -30.64 -36.04
N CYS A 42 -21.71 -30.58 -34.74
CA CYS A 42 -22.70 -30.48 -33.68
C CYS A 42 -23.01 -29.02 -33.29
N ILE A 43 -22.51 -28.04 -34.04
CA ILE A 43 -22.88 -26.63 -33.93
C ILE A 43 -23.89 -26.28 -35.04
N PRO A 44 -25.15 -25.94 -34.73
CA PRO A 44 -26.21 -25.78 -35.74
C PRO A 44 -25.97 -24.67 -36.78
N HIS A 45 -25.18 -23.65 -36.42
CA HIS A 45 -25.04 -22.42 -37.19
C HIS A 45 -23.68 -22.25 -37.87
N LEU A 46 -22.74 -23.19 -37.66
CA LEU A 46 -21.45 -23.15 -38.34
C LEU A 46 -21.54 -23.84 -39.71
N PRO A 47 -20.86 -23.29 -40.74
CA PRO A 47 -20.78 -23.94 -42.03
C PRO A 47 -20.09 -25.29 -41.89
N ARG A 48 -20.68 -26.33 -42.49
CA ARG A 48 -20.12 -27.69 -42.48
C ARG A 48 -18.92 -27.73 -43.42
N THR A 49 -17.78 -28.13 -42.89
CA THR A 49 -16.49 -28.17 -43.60
C THR A 49 -16.13 -29.57 -44.11
N LEU A 50 -16.88 -30.61 -43.69
CA LEU A 50 -16.68 -31.99 -44.10
C LEU A 50 -17.64 -32.37 -45.24
N ASP A 51 -17.10 -33.10 -46.22
CA ASP A 51 -17.85 -33.61 -47.38
C ASP A 51 -18.83 -34.72 -46.99
N GLY A 52 -19.87 -34.93 -47.81
CA GLY A 52 -20.90 -35.94 -47.60
C GLY A 52 -20.43 -37.41 -47.73
N SER A 53 -19.15 -37.66 -48.04
CA SER A 53 -18.55 -39.00 -48.13
C SER A 53 -17.94 -39.48 -46.82
N ASP A 54 -17.85 -38.63 -45.79
CA ASP A 54 -17.29 -39.00 -44.50
C ASP A 54 -18.32 -39.78 -43.65
N ALA A 55 -18.08 -41.10 -43.54
CA ALA A 55 -18.94 -42.01 -42.78
C ALA A 55 -18.97 -41.68 -41.27
N LEU A 56 -17.87 -41.17 -40.72
CA LEU A 56 -17.82 -40.75 -39.33
C LEU A 56 -18.64 -39.47 -39.12
N ALA A 57 -18.56 -38.51 -40.05
CA ALA A 57 -19.37 -37.31 -40.01
C ALA A 57 -20.88 -37.61 -40.01
N ALA A 58 -21.33 -38.54 -40.85
CA ALA A 58 -22.73 -38.99 -40.88
C ALA A 58 -23.15 -39.60 -39.53
N HIS A 59 -22.31 -40.46 -38.96
CA HIS A 59 -22.57 -41.12 -37.67
C HIS A 59 -22.64 -40.15 -36.48
N ILE A 60 -21.78 -39.12 -36.49
CA ILE A 60 -21.79 -38.04 -35.51
C ILE A 60 -23.09 -37.24 -35.61
N LEU A 61 -23.51 -36.88 -36.83
CA LEU A 61 -24.76 -36.15 -37.05
C LEU A 61 -25.98 -36.94 -36.54
N ASP A 62 -26.03 -38.25 -36.80
CA ASP A 62 -27.09 -39.13 -36.29
C ASP A 62 -27.10 -39.19 -34.76
N THR A 63 -25.93 -39.25 -34.14
CA THR A 63 -25.79 -39.20 -32.68
C THR A 63 -26.25 -37.85 -32.12
N CYS A 64 -25.86 -36.74 -32.77
CA CYS A 64 -26.23 -35.39 -32.36
C CYS A 64 -27.75 -35.14 -32.47
N ARG A 65 -28.47 -35.82 -33.38
CA ARG A 65 -29.96 -35.76 -33.45
C ARG A 65 -30.67 -36.34 -32.22
N LEU A 66 -30.06 -37.28 -31.50
CA LEU A 66 -30.69 -37.91 -30.32
C LEU A 66 -30.73 -36.97 -29.09
N ARG A 67 -29.69 -36.13 -28.94
CA ARG A 67 -29.52 -35.21 -27.80
C ARG A 67 -28.93 -33.87 -28.28
N PRO A 68 -29.66 -33.09 -29.11
CA PRO A 68 -29.09 -31.96 -29.85
C PRO A 68 -28.56 -30.85 -28.94
N ARG A 69 -29.34 -30.43 -27.92
CA ARG A 69 -28.91 -29.39 -26.97
C ARG A 69 -27.67 -29.81 -26.19
N TYR A 70 -27.69 -31.03 -25.66
CA TYR A 70 -26.58 -31.58 -24.88
C TYR A 70 -25.29 -31.65 -25.72
N MET A 71 -25.38 -32.18 -26.95
CA MET A 71 -24.22 -32.28 -27.83
C MET A 71 -23.70 -30.91 -28.26
N HIS A 72 -24.58 -29.95 -28.53
CA HIS A 72 -24.20 -28.56 -28.78
C HIS A 72 -23.41 -27.99 -27.59
N GLN A 73 -23.93 -28.11 -26.37
CA GLN A 73 -23.28 -27.65 -25.15
C GLN A 73 -21.93 -28.35 -24.88
N ARG A 74 -21.76 -29.62 -25.26
CA ARG A 74 -20.45 -30.30 -25.11
C ARG A 74 -19.46 -29.89 -26.22
N ALA A 75 -19.94 -29.73 -27.44
CA ALA A 75 -19.14 -29.31 -28.58
C ALA A 75 -18.56 -27.90 -28.40
N VAL A 76 -19.35 -26.95 -27.91
CA VAL A 76 -18.83 -25.58 -27.63
C VAL A 76 -17.70 -25.58 -26.61
N VAL A 77 -17.78 -26.41 -25.55
CA VAL A 77 -16.70 -26.55 -24.56
C VAL A 77 -15.42 -27.07 -25.20
N VAL A 78 -15.53 -28.05 -26.11
CA VAL A 78 -14.36 -28.58 -26.84
C VAL A 78 -13.77 -27.53 -27.77
N LEU A 79 -14.59 -26.76 -28.50
CA LEU A 79 -14.10 -25.66 -29.34
C LEU A 79 -13.41 -24.56 -28.53
N CYS A 80 -13.92 -24.21 -27.35
CA CYS A 80 -13.26 -23.27 -26.44
C CYS A 80 -11.86 -23.75 -26.02
N LYS A 81 -11.70 -25.05 -25.73
CA LYS A 81 -10.39 -25.67 -25.44
C LYS A 81 -9.43 -25.63 -26.64
N MET A 82 -9.96 -25.51 -27.85
CA MET A 82 -9.24 -25.29 -29.10
C MET A 82 -9.12 -23.80 -29.46
N SER A 83 -9.41 -22.90 -28.52
CA SER A 83 -9.32 -21.44 -28.69
C SER A 83 -10.27 -20.83 -29.73
N ASP A 84 -11.43 -21.47 -29.97
CA ASP A 84 -12.54 -20.89 -30.73
C ASP A 84 -13.78 -20.71 -29.82
N PRO A 85 -13.94 -19.56 -29.15
CA PRO A 85 -15.08 -19.29 -28.28
C PRO A 85 -16.33 -18.81 -29.02
N ARG A 86 -16.33 -18.69 -30.36
CA ARG A 86 -17.43 -18.04 -31.11
C ARG A 86 -18.77 -18.74 -30.92
N ALA A 87 -18.78 -20.06 -30.99
CA ALA A 87 -19.99 -20.87 -30.84
C ALA A 87 -20.52 -20.83 -29.40
N ALA A 88 -19.63 -20.80 -28.41
CA ALA A 88 -20.01 -20.66 -27.01
C ALA A 88 -20.63 -19.28 -26.73
N LEU A 89 -20.03 -18.20 -27.23
CA LEU A 89 -20.58 -16.85 -27.11
C LEU A 89 -21.96 -16.74 -27.78
N GLN A 90 -22.14 -17.35 -28.96
CA GLN A 90 -23.44 -17.44 -29.65
C GLN A 90 -24.49 -18.17 -28.81
N LEU A 91 -24.11 -19.27 -28.15
CA LEU A 91 -25.00 -20.01 -27.26
C LEU A 91 -25.37 -19.19 -26.02
N LEU A 92 -24.43 -18.43 -25.45
CA LEU A 92 -24.68 -17.56 -24.30
C LEU A 92 -25.64 -16.40 -24.64
N ASP A 93 -25.55 -15.85 -25.86
CA ASP A 93 -26.44 -14.78 -26.33
C ASP A 93 -27.92 -15.24 -26.47
N THR A 94 -28.20 -16.55 -26.51
CA THR A 94 -29.59 -17.02 -26.61
C THR A 94 -30.38 -16.87 -25.31
N HIS A 95 -29.72 -16.50 -24.20
CA HIS A 95 -30.31 -16.36 -22.86
C HIS A 95 -31.12 -17.60 -22.42
N ASP A 96 -30.65 -18.80 -22.79
CA ASP A 96 -31.24 -20.07 -22.36
C ASP A 96 -30.87 -20.30 -20.88
N THR A 97 -31.86 -20.64 -20.05
CA THR A 97 -31.63 -20.85 -18.61
C THR A 97 -30.89 -22.15 -18.30
N ASP A 98 -30.82 -23.08 -19.27
CA ASP A 98 -30.27 -24.41 -19.09
C ASP A 98 -28.80 -24.54 -19.55
N ILE A 99 -28.05 -23.44 -19.60
CA ILE A 99 -26.62 -23.47 -19.97
C ILE A 99 -25.79 -23.92 -18.76
N PRO A 100 -25.03 -25.02 -18.84
CA PRO A 100 -24.26 -25.51 -17.70
C PRO A 100 -23.00 -24.69 -17.44
N PHE A 101 -22.56 -24.66 -16.18
CA PHE A 101 -21.38 -23.95 -15.69
C PHE A 101 -20.12 -24.14 -16.54
N ASP A 102 -19.87 -25.35 -17.03
CA ASP A 102 -18.65 -25.65 -17.78
C ASP A 102 -18.58 -24.97 -19.16
N VAL A 103 -19.72 -24.52 -19.71
CA VAL A 103 -19.75 -23.65 -20.90
C VAL A 103 -19.22 -22.26 -20.57
N TYR A 104 -19.69 -21.66 -19.46
CA TYR A 104 -19.20 -20.36 -18.97
C TYR A 104 -17.70 -20.44 -18.65
N ALA A 105 -17.31 -21.44 -17.86
CA ALA A 105 -15.92 -21.64 -17.45
C ALA A 105 -14.97 -21.85 -18.66
N ALA A 106 -15.37 -22.67 -19.64
CA ALA A 106 -14.58 -22.88 -20.85
C ALA A 106 -14.48 -21.61 -21.72
N THR A 107 -15.56 -20.83 -21.81
CA THR A 107 -15.58 -19.56 -22.55
C THR A 107 -14.64 -18.54 -21.92
N ILE A 108 -14.74 -18.33 -20.61
CA ILE A 108 -13.87 -17.42 -19.85
C ILE A 108 -12.40 -17.87 -19.95
N THR A 109 -12.13 -19.17 -19.80
CA THR A 109 -10.77 -19.73 -19.93
C THR A 109 -10.21 -19.49 -21.32
N SER A 110 -11.00 -19.74 -22.37
CA SER A 110 -10.60 -19.52 -23.75
C SER A 110 -10.23 -18.05 -23.98
N LEU A 111 -11.13 -17.12 -23.62
CA LEU A 111 -10.92 -15.67 -23.79
C LEU A 111 -9.73 -15.15 -22.97
N THR A 112 -9.54 -15.61 -21.73
CA THR A 112 -8.37 -15.25 -20.92
C THR A 112 -7.07 -15.79 -21.51
N TRP A 113 -7.07 -16.96 -22.16
CA TRP A 113 -5.90 -17.46 -22.91
C TRP A 113 -5.60 -16.62 -24.15
N ILE A 114 -6.62 -16.19 -24.89
CA ILE A 114 -6.48 -15.25 -26.02
C ILE A 114 -5.81 -13.95 -25.54
N ALA A 115 -6.27 -13.40 -24.41
CA ALA A 115 -5.67 -12.22 -23.79
C ALA A 115 -4.21 -12.46 -23.35
N ARG A 116 -3.91 -13.61 -22.73
CA ARG A 116 -2.55 -14.00 -22.33
C ARG A 116 -1.61 -14.22 -23.52
N ALA A 117 -2.15 -14.57 -24.68
CA ALA A 117 -1.41 -14.64 -25.94
C ALA A 117 -1.19 -13.26 -26.58
N ARG A 118 -1.76 -12.19 -25.99
CA ARG A 118 -1.76 -10.80 -26.52
C ARG A 118 -2.45 -10.65 -27.87
N ILE A 119 -3.36 -11.56 -28.17
CA ILE A 119 -4.22 -11.47 -29.34
C ILE A 119 -5.45 -10.69 -28.88
N ILE A 120 -5.66 -9.48 -29.41
CA ILE A 120 -6.81 -8.61 -29.08
C ILE A 120 -7.17 -8.52 -27.58
N PRO A 121 -6.20 -8.28 -26.69
CA PRO A 121 -6.34 -8.67 -25.29
C PRO A 121 -7.36 -7.84 -24.50
N HIS A 122 -7.58 -6.58 -24.88
CA HIS A 122 -8.65 -5.75 -24.30
C HIS A 122 -10.04 -6.30 -24.66
N THR A 123 -10.26 -6.65 -25.93
CA THR A 123 -11.50 -7.24 -26.44
C THR A 123 -11.79 -8.56 -25.74
N ALA A 124 -10.79 -9.44 -25.68
CA ALA A 124 -10.93 -10.75 -25.07
C ALA A 124 -11.26 -10.65 -23.57
N LEU A 125 -10.60 -9.76 -22.82
CA LEU A 125 -10.92 -9.54 -21.41
C LEU A 125 -12.29 -8.90 -21.21
N PHE A 126 -12.68 -7.92 -22.02
CA PHE A 126 -14.03 -7.34 -21.92
C PHE A 126 -15.11 -8.41 -22.12
N LEU A 127 -14.97 -9.25 -23.15
CA LEU A 127 -15.91 -10.34 -23.41
C LEU A 127 -15.92 -11.36 -22.28
N ALA A 128 -14.76 -11.71 -21.73
CA ALA A 128 -14.68 -12.61 -20.59
C ALA A 128 -15.42 -12.03 -19.38
N TRP A 129 -15.28 -10.72 -19.13
CA TRP A 129 -15.90 -10.04 -17.99
C TRP A 129 -17.42 -10.08 -18.13
N ARG A 130 -17.95 -9.77 -19.32
CA ARG A 130 -19.37 -9.89 -19.60
C ARG A 130 -19.90 -11.30 -19.38
N VAL A 131 -19.19 -12.33 -19.85
CA VAL A 131 -19.58 -13.74 -19.63
C VAL A 131 -19.60 -14.07 -18.13
N MET A 132 -18.69 -13.50 -17.34
CA MET A 132 -18.66 -13.69 -15.89
C MET A 132 -19.83 -12.98 -15.19
N GLU A 133 -20.22 -11.78 -15.63
CA GLU A 133 -21.42 -11.10 -15.16
C GLU A 133 -22.69 -11.88 -15.49
N ASP A 134 -22.82 -12.36 -16.73
CA ASP A 134 -23.96 -13.17 -17.19
C ASP A 134 -24.10 -14.46 -16.35
N MET A 135 -22.97 -15.12 -16.05
CA MET A 135 -22.91 -16.29 -15.19
C MET A 135 -23.43 -15.99 -13.77
N GLN A 136 -23.05 -14.85 -13.21
CA GLN A 136 -23.48 -14.43 -11.86
C GLN A 136 -24.96 -14.05 -11.83
N GLN A 137 -25.48 -13.44 -12.90
CA GLN A 137 -26.89 -13.09 -13.02
C GLN A 137 -27.80 -14.33 -13.02
N VAL A 138 -27.32 -15.47 -13.53
CA VAL A 138 -28.04 -16.76 -13.47
C VAL A 138 -27.81 -17.53 -12.16
N GLY A 139 -27.14 -16.92 -11.18
CA GLY A 139 -26.94 -17.48 -9.84
C GLY A 139 -25.80 -18.49 -9.74
N MET A 140 -24.86 -18.50 -10.70
CA MET A 140 -23.66 -19.34 -10.64
C MET A 140 -22.47 -18.55 -10.11
N GLU A 141 -21.63 -19.23 -9.34
CA GLU A 141 -20.43 -18.65 -8.74
C GLU A 141 -19.18 -19.12 -9.45
N ALA A 142 -18.19 -18.23 -9.59
CA ALA A 142 -16.89 -18.60 -10.14
C ALA A 142 -16.09 -19.44 -9.13
N ASP A 143 -15.38 -20.42 -9.65
CA ASP A 143 -14.44 -21.21 -8.87
C ASP A 143 -13.03 -20.56 -8.82
N GLU A 144 -12.19 -21.10 -7.96
CA GLU A 144 -10.80 -20.65 -7.80
C GLU A 144 -10.01 -20.70 -9.11
N GLN A 145 -10.23 -21.72 -9.94
CA GLN A 145 -9.51 -21.89 -11.20
C GLN A 145 -9.84 -20.75 -12.18
N MET A 146 -11.11 -20.35 -12.26
CA MET A 146 -11.57 -19.23 -13.06
C MET A 146 -10.97 -17.90 -12.59
N TYR A 147 -10.98 -17.62 -11.27
CA TYR A 147 -10.31 -16.44 -10.71
C TYR A 147 -8.81 -16.45 -11.04
N GLY A 148 -8.15 -17.61 -10.94
CA GLY A 148 -6.75 -17.77 -11.27
C GLY A 148 -6.41 -17.46 -12.74
N GLU A 149 -7.24 -17.90 -13.70
CA GLU A 149 -7.06 -17.55 -15.12
C GLU A 149 -7.20 -16.06 -15.38
N TRP A 150 -8.18 -15.42 -14.74
CA TRP A 150 -8.39 -13.98 -14.80
C TRP A 150 -7.19 -13.19 -14.29
N ILE A 151 -6.72 -13.51 -13.08
CA ILE A 151 -5.59 -12.82 -12.45
C ILE A 151 -4.33 -12.97 -13.31
N ARG A 152 -4.09 -14.16 -13.88
CA ARG A 152 -2.98 -14.39 -14.82
C ARG A 152 -3.11 -13.57 -16.10
N ALA A 153 -4.32 -13.43 -16.65
CA ALA A 153 -4.55 -12.61 -17.84
C ALA A 153 -4.33 -11.12 -17.56
N LEU A 154 -4.81 -10.61 -16.43
CA LEU A 154 -4.56 -9.24 -15.98
C LEU A 154 -3.06 -8.97 -15.74
N GLN A 155 -2.32 -9.97 -15.25
CA GLN A 155 -0.86 -9.87 -15.09
C GLN A 155 -0.14 -9.65 -16.43
N VAL A 156 -0.56 -10.35 -17.49
CA VAL A 156 0.00 -10.17 -18.85
C VAL A 156 -0.33 -8.79 -19.41
N MET A 157 -1.53 -8.27 -19.12
CA MET A 157 -1.93 -6.90 -19.51
C MET A 157 -1.05 -5.84 -18.88
N GLN A 158 -0.78 -5.97 -17.59
CA GLN A 158 0.00 -5.00 -16.86
C GLN A 158 1.50 -5.09 -17.19
N ASN A 159 2.04 -6.28 -17.40
CA ASN A 159 3.47 -6.50 -17.59
C ASN A 159 3.83 -6.99 -19.00
N GLY A 160 4.23 -6.02 -19.84
CA GLY A 160 4.71 -6.24 -21.21
C GLY A 160 5.92 -7.18 -21.34
N ARG A 161 6.65 -7.48 -20.25
CA ARG A 161 7.81 -8.37 -20.26
C ARG A 161 7.46 -9.85 -20.12
N ILE A 162 6.25 -10.19 -19.69
CA ILE A 162 5.82 -11.58 -19.57
C ILE A 162 5.70 -12.18 -20.98
N ALA A 163 6.27 -13.38 -21.18
CA ALA A 163 6.17 -14.08 -22.45
C ALA A 163 4.70 -14.40 -22.74
N PRO A 164 4.22 -14.14 -23.97
CA PRO A 164 2.83 -14.44 -24.33
C PRO A 164 2.59 -15.95 -24.32
N HIS A 165 1.36 -16.34 -24.03
CA HIS A 165 0.94 -17.74 -24.17
C HIS A 165 1.11 -18.19 -25.63
N PRO A 166 1.75 -19.34 -25.90
CA PRO A 166 1.90 -19.83 -27.26
C PRO A 166 0.54 -20.29 -27.78
N LEU A 167 -0.12 -19.43 -28.53
CA LEU A 167 -1.44 -19.68 -29.09
C LEU A 167 -1.53 -19.12 -30.51
N CYS A 168 -2.13 -19.89 -31.41
CA CYS A 168 -2.42 -19.47 -32.77
C CYS A 168 -3.94 -19.50 -32.96
N ILE A 169 -4.50 -18.41 -33.48
CA ILE A 169 -5.93 -18.22 -33.65
C ILE A 169 -6.18 -17.77 -35.09
N PRO A 170 -7.14 -18.36 -35.82
CA PRO A 170 -7.49 -17.89 -37.16
C PRO A 170 -8.03 -16.46 -37.17
N ASP A 171 -7.70 -15.66 -38.19
CA ASP A 171 -8.16 -14.26 -38.33
C ASP A 171 -9.69 -14.12 -38.29
N ALA A 172 -10.42 -15.11 -38.83
CA ALA A 172 -11.88 -15.13 -38.79
C ALA A 172 -12.45 -15.22 -37.36
N VAL A 173 -11.69 -15.80 -36.41
CA VAL A 173 -12.06 -15.81 -34.99
C VAL A 173 -11.80 -14.43 -34.40
N ILE A 174 -10.65 -13.83 -34.70
CA ILE A 174 -10.25 -12.49 -34.23
C ILE A 174 -11.29 -11.44 -34.65
N GLN A 175 -11.69 -11.45 -35.93
CA GLN A 175 -12.70 -10.53 -36.47
C GLN A 175 -14.05 -10.70 -35.78
N ALA A 176 -14.53 -11.95 -35.63
CA ALA A 176 -15.81 -12.21 -34.99
C ALA A 176 -15.86 -11.77 -33.51
N LEU A 177 -14.71 -11.78 -32.81
CA LEU A 177 -14.62 -11.26 -31.45
C LEU A 177 -14.62 -9.73 -31.41
N HIS A 178 -14.01 -9.08 -32.40
CA HIS A 178 -14.09 -7.63 -32.56
C HIS A 178 -15.53 -7.15 -32.80
N ASP A 179 -16.25 -7.82 -33.70
CA ASP A 179 -17.62 -7.46 -34.07
C ASP A 179 -18.61 -7.57 -32.89
N ARG A 180 -18.27 -8.36 -31.87
CA ARG A 180 -19.07 -8.56 -30.65
C ARG A 180 -18.80 -7.52 -29.55
N ALA A 181 -17.66 -6.84 -29.61
CA ALA A 181 -17.30 -5.85 -28.60
C ALA A 181 -17.82 -4.46 -29.00
N PRO A 182 -18.22 -3.62 -28.03
CA PRO A 182 -18.60 -2.25 -28.31
C PRO A 182 -17.40 -1.45 -28.84
N SER A 183 -17.68 -0.39 -29.60
CA SER A 183 -16.66 0.50 -30.16
C SER A 183 -15.81 1.20 -29.09
N SER A 184 -16.34 1.37 -27.88
CA SER A 184 -15.63 1.86 -26.71
C SER A 184 -15.84 0.89 -25.55
N MET A 185 -14.74 0.29 -25.09
CA MET A 185 -14.72 -0.61 -23.94
C MET A 185 -14.20 0.10 -22.70
N PRO A 186 -14.71 -0.23 -21.50
CA PRO A 186 -14.12 0.23 -20.25
C PRO A 186 -12.62 -0.15 -20.14
N PRO A 187 -11.83 0.61 -19.38
CA PRO A 187 -10.44 0.25 -19.11
C PRO A 187 -10.37 -1.05 -18.31
N TRP A 188 -9.36 -1.87 -18.59
CA TRP A 188 -9.20 -3.18 -17.95
C TRP A 188 -9.06 -3.11 -16.42
N THR A 189 -8.64 -1.96 -15.89
CA THR A 189 -8.55 -1.67 -14.46
C THR A 189 -9.90 -1.72 -13.75
N ASN A 190 -11.00 -1.47 -14.48
CA ASN A 190 -12.36 -1.58 -13.93
C ASN A 190 -12.72 -3.04 -13.69
N TYR A 191 -12.40 -3.93 -14.64
CA TYR A 191 -12.64 -5.37 -14.52
C TYR A 191 -11.85 -5.96 -13.35
N MET A 192 -10.59 -5.56 -13.19
CA MET A 192 -9.78 -5.95 -12.04
C MET A 192 -10.42 -5.53 -10.71
N SER A 193 -10.91 -4.29 -10.61
CA SER A 193 -11.53 -3.81 -9.36
C SER A 193 -12.85 -4.52 -9.06
N SER A 194 -13.66 -4.79 -10.08
CA SER A 194 -14.90 -5.58 -9.96
C SER A 194 -14.60 -7.02 -9.51
N LEU A 195 -13.62 -7.69 -10.15
CA LEU A 195 -13.18 -9.03 -9.78
C LEU A 195 -12.72 -9.09 -8.31
N THR A 196 -11.92 -8.12 -7.87
CA THR A 196 -11.45 -8.03 -6.49
C THR A 196 -12.59 -7.85 -5.51
N GLN A 197 -13.57 -7.01 -5.81
CA GLN A 197 -14.75 -6.84 -4.95
C GLN A 197 -15.55 -8.13 -4.83
N GLN A 198 -15.72 -8.88 -5.92
CA GLN A 198 -16.42 -10.18 -5.90
C GLN A 198 -15.68 -11.23 -5.04
N ILE A 199 -14.35 -11.26 -5.11
CA ILE A 199 -13.54 -12.14 -4.25
C ILE A 199 -13.70 -11.74 -2.78
N LEU A 200 -13.59 -10.44 -2.49
CA LEU A 200 -13.71 -9.92 -1.12
C LEU A 200 -15.11 -10.10 -0.52
N SER A 201 -16.18 -10.09 -1.34
CA SER A 201 -17.54 -10.36 -0.85
C SER A 201 -17.75 -11.82 -0.41
N ARG A 202 -16.86 -12.73 -0.81
CA ARG A 202 -16.90 -14.16 -0.48
C ARG A 202 -15.79 -14.54 0.49
N GLN A 203 -15.46 -13.63 1.41
CA GLN A 203 -14.35 -13.81 2.37
C GLN A 203 -14.47 -15.08 3.23
N ASP A 204 -15.68 -15.51 3.55
CA ASP A 204 -15.91 -16.67 4.41
C ASP A 204 -15.72 -18.03 3.68
N GLU A 205 -15.55 -18.00 2.35
CA GLU A 205 -15.50 -19.21 1.51
C GLU A 205 -14.09 -19.59 1.03
N HIS A 206 -13.07 -18.77 1.33
CA HIS A 206 -11.67 -19.04 0.98
C HIS A 206 -11.46 -19.39 -0.50
N VAL A 207 -12.01 -18.56 -1.37
CA VAL A 207 -12.15 -18.85 -2.81
C VAL A 207 -10.84 -18.71 -3.61
N LEU A 208 -9.76 -18.23 -3.00
CA LEU A 208 -8.53 -17.89 -3.71
C LEU A 208 -7.28 -18.48 -3.06
N ARG A 209 -6.44 -19.16 -3.86
CA ARG A 209 -5.12 -19.62 -3.39
C ARG A 209 -4.20 -18.43 -3.09
N TRP A 210 -3.29 -18.65 -2.15
CA TRP A 210 -2.30 -17.66 -1.73
C TRP A 210 -1.55 -17.01 -2.90
N ASP A 211 -1.04 -17.82 -3.84
CA ASP A 211 -0.26 -17.32 -4.98
C ASP A 211 -1.05 -16.30 -5.82
N HIS A 212 -2.35 -16.55 -6.03
CA HIS A 212 -3.23 -15.65 -6.77
C HIS A 212 -3.60 -14.41 -5.98
N LEU A 213 -3.77 -14.53 -4.67
CA LEU A 213 -3.98 -13.38 -3.79
C LEU A 213 -2.78 -12.44 -3.83
N VAL A 214 -1.57 -12.98 -3.76
CA VAL A 214 -0.32 -12.23 -3.89
C VAL A 214 -0.22 -11.55 -5.26
N LEU A 215 -0.59 -12.25 -6.33
CA LEU A 215 -0.63 -11.69 -7.68
C LEU A 215 -1.63 -10.53 -7.78
N LEU A 216 -2.86 -10.72 -7.28
CA LEU A 216 -3.91 -9.70 -7.29
C LEU A 216 -3.51 -8.47 -6.46
N PHE A 217 -2.93 -8.69 -5.29
CA PHE A 217 -2.37 -7.64 -4.47
C PHE A 217 -1.33 -6.81 -5.24
N ARG A 218 -0.38 -7.47 -5.93
CA ARG A 218 0.65 -6.79 -6.73
C ARG A 218 0.08 -6.00 -7.88
N LEU A 219 -0.96 -6.51 -8.56
CA LEU A 219 -1.66 -5.80 -9.62
C LEU A 219 -2.23 -4.47 -9.10
N HIS A 220 -2.92 -4.50 -7.97
CA HIS A 220 -3.47 -3.31 -7.31
C HIS A 220 -2.39 -2.35 -6.81
N ALA A 221 -1.31 -2.87 -6.23
CA ALA A 221 -0.21 -2.07 -5.74
C ALA A 221 0.51 -1.30 -6.88
N HIS A 222 0.68 -1.94 -8.03
CA HIS A 222 1.26 -1.29 -9.22
C HIS A 222 0.37 -0.15 -9.74
N LEU A 223 -0.95 -0.31 -9.66
CA LEU A 223 -1.93 0.72 -10.03
C LEU A 223 -2.20 1.74 -8.92
N ARG A 224 -1.49 1.64 -7.78
CA ARG A 224 -1.66 2.51 -6.61
C ARG A 224 -3.08 2.49 -6.02
N HIS A 225 -3.81 1.38 -6.15
CA HIS A 225 -5.15 1.22 -5.57
C HIS A 225 -5.03 0.90 -4.06
N PHE A 226 -4.79 1.92 -3.23
CA PHE A 226 -4.52 1.75 -1.78
C PHE A 226 -5.62 1.00 -1.04
N SER A 227 -6.88 1.42 -1.19
CA SER A 227 -8.02 0.80 -0.49
C SER A 227 -8.18 -0.68 -0.82
N MET A 228 -7.95 -1.08 -2.07
CA MET A 228 -8.00 -2.48 -2.48
C MET A 228 -6.82 -3.29 -1.93
N CYS A 229 -5.63 -2.69 -1.88
CA CYS A 229 -4.47 -3.33 -1.24
C CYS A 229 -4.75 -3.58 0.25
N LEU A 230 -5.33 -2.60 0.94
CA LEU A 230 -5.72 -2.71 2.35
C LEU A 230 -6.71 -3.86 2.55
N SER A 231 -7.80 -3.91 1.79
CA SER A 231 -8.81 -4.97 1.90
C SER A 231 -8.25 -6.36 1.58
N LEU A 232 -7.42 -6.49 0.54
CA LEU A 232 -6.76 -7.75 0.18
C LEU A 232 -5.78 -8.22 1.24
N TYR A 233 -5.09 -7.29 1.90
CA TYR A 233 -4.21 -7.61 3.02
C TYR A 233 -4.97 -8.08 4.26
N GLU A 234 -6.10 -7.46 4.61
CA GLU A 234 -6.92 -7.95 5.72
C GLU A 234 -7.60 -9.28 5.38
N TYR A 235 -8.02 -9.49 4.13
CA TYR A 235 -8.52 -10.78 3.63
C TYR A 235 -7.45 -11.89 3.79
N ALA A 236 -6.22 -11.64 3.34
CA ALA A 236 -5.09 -12.56 3.45
C ALA A 236 -4.86 -13.04 4.89
N ARG A 237 -4.97 -12.10 5.84
CA ARG A 237 -4.65 -12.32 7.25
C ARG A 237 -5.71 -13.13 8.00
N GLN A 238 -6.96 -13.10 7.56
CA GLN A 238 -8.01 -13.92 8.17
C GLN A 238 -7.77 -15.42 7.96
N ASP A 239 -7.13 -15.76 6.85
CA ASP A 239 -7.03 -17.13 6.35
C ASP A 239 -5.63 -17.74 6.54
N GLN A 240 -4.59 -16.91 6.49
CA GLN A 240 -3.21 -17.35 6.62
C GLN A 240 -2.45 -16.51 7.65
N THR A 241 -1.69 -17.20 8.52
CA THR A 241 -0.77 -16.57 9.47
C THR A 241 0.47 -15.99 8.79
N GLU A 242 0.74 -16.38 7.54
CA GLU A 242 1.84 -15.82 6.76
C GLU A 242 1.44 -14.42 6.26
N ALA A 243 2.23 -13.40 6.59
CA ALA A 243 2.05 -12.06 6.04
C ALA A 243 2.17 -12.10 4.51
N LEU A 244 1.36 -11.30 3.80
CA LEU A 244 1.51 -11.15 2.35
C LEU A 244 2.98 -10.84 2.02
N PRO A 245 3.62 -11.58 1.09
CA PRO A 245 5.00 -11.36 0.74
C PRO A 245 5.11 -10.05 -0.06
N PHE A 246 5.19 -8.93 0.66
CA PHE A 246 5.73 -7.66 0.21
C PHE A 246 7.22 -7.86 -0.11
N ARG A 247 7.54 -8.61 -1.17
CA ARG A 247 8.96 -8.85 -1.51
C ARG A 247 9.65 -7.54 -1.92
N SER A 248 8.88 -6.55 -2.36
CA SER A 248 9.40 -5.24 -2.79
C SER A 248 9.37 -4.21 -1.67
N ALA A 249 10.54 -3.68 -1.31
CA ALA A 249 10.67 -2.55 -0.40
C ALA A 249 9.96 -1.29 -0.92
N SER A 250 9.85 -1.11 -2.24
CA SER A 250 9.15 0.05 -2.82
C SER A 250 7.64 -0.02 -2.66
N THR A 251 7.06 -1.22 -2.72
CA THR A 251 5.63 -1.44 -2.47
C THR A 251 5.31 -1.21 -1.00
N PHE A 252 6.11 -1.78 -0.11
CA PHE A 252 6.01 -1.55 1.33
C PHE A 252 6.10 -0.04 1.66
N ALA A 253 7.14 0.64 1.18
CA ALA A 253 7.35 2.06 1.46
C ALA A 253 6.17 2.93 1.01
N TRP A 254 5.62 2.65 -0.18
CA TRP A 254 4.45 3.38 -0.65
C TRP A 254 3.22 3.16 0.23
N LEU A 255 2.92 1.91 0.59
CA LEU A 255 1.79 1.57 1.45
C LEU A 255 1.91 2.21 2.82
N LEU A 256 3.11 2.10 3.43
CA LEU A 256 3.38 2.69 4.73
C LEU A 256 3.23 4.21 4.67
N SER A 257 3.83 4.86 3.68
CA SER A 257 3.69 6.31 3.47
C SER A 257 2.23 6.74 3.36
N HIS A 258 1.42 6.02 2.58
CA HIS A 258 0.01 6.34 2.39
C HIS A 258 -0.80 6.13 3.68
N ALA A 259 -0.52 5.06 4.43
CA ALA A 259 -1.16 4.80 5.72
C ALA A 259 -0.79 5.82 6.80
N CYS A 260 0.44 6.36 6.75
CA CYS A 260 0.89 7.41 7.65
C CYS A 260 0.23 8.77 7.39
N GLN A 261 -0.30 8.99 6.18
CA GLN A 261 -0.97 10.25 5.81
C GLN A 261 -2.43 10.31 6.26
N HIS A 262 -3.06 9.17 6.56
CA HIS A 262 -4.47 9.09 6.89
C HIS A 262 -4.70 8.63 8.34
N GLN A 263 -5.38 9.46 9.12
CA GLN A 263 -5.62 9.22 10.55
C GLN A 263 -6.33 7.90 10.86
N GLY A 264 -7.20 7.42 9.97
CA GLY A 264 -7.90 6.13 10.12
C GLY A 264 -7.00 4.91 9.95
N ASP A 265 -5.85 5.06 9.29
CA ASP A 265 -5.05 3.96 8.78
C ASP A 265 -3.75 3.73 9.57
N LEU A 266 -3.46 4.54 10.61
CA LEU A 266 -2.22 4.37 11.37
C LEU A 266 -2.12 3.01 12.06
N ARG A 267 -3.24 2.46 12.55
CA ARG A 267 -3.27 1.10 13.10
C ARG A 267 -2.81 0.07 12.07
N TRP A 268 -3.14 0.31 10.81
CA TRP A 268 -2.69 -0.53 9.71
C TRP A 268 -1.20 -0.30 9.39
N ALA A 269 -0.71 0.95 9.42
CA ALA A 269 0.72 1.25 9.28
C ALA A 269 1.58 0.52 10.34
N VAL A 270 1.14 0.51 11.60
CA VAL A 270 1.82 -0.19 12.70
C VAL A 270 1.83 -1.71 12.47
N ARG A 271 0.71 -2.28 12.02
CA ARG A 271 0.65 -3.70 11.64
C ARG A 271 1.60 -4.03 10.49
N LEU A 272 1.57 -3.22 9.43
CA LEU A 272 2.43 -3.37 8.27
C LEU A 272 3.92 -3.33 8.68
N TYR A 273 4.28 -2.45 9.61
CA TYR A 273 5.63 -2.39 10.19
C TYR A 273 6.02 -3.69 10.92
N HIS A 274 5.17 -4.21 11.79
CA HIS A 274 5.47 -5.47 12.51
C HIS A 274 5.59 -6.67 11.57
N ASP A 275 4.70 -6.78 10.58
CA ASP A 275 4.78 -7.82 9.56
C ASP A 275 6.06 -7.72 8.74
N TRP A 276 6.47 -6.50 8.40
CA TRP A 276 7.74 -6.27 7.70
C TRP A 276 8.94 -6.72 8.52
N LEU A 277 8.97 -6.39 9.82
CA LEU A 277 10.01 -6.88 10.74
C LEU A 277 9.98 -8.40 10.87
N ALA A 278 8.80 -9.03 10.90
CA ALA A 278 8.66 -10.48 10.99
C ALA A 278 9.28 -11.20 9.78
N THR A 279 9.39 -10.54 8.62
CA THR A 279 10.14 -11.05 7.47
C THR A 279 11.66 -10.95 7.60
N GLY A 280 12.18 -10.50 8.74
CA GLY A 280 13.61 -10.32 9.01
C GLY A 280 14.19 -9.08 8.33
N ARG A 281 13.36 -8.09 7.98
CA ARG A 281 13.78 -6.87 7.26
C ARG A 281 13.68 -5.65 8.16
N SER A 282 14.66 -4.76 8.07
CA SER A 282 14.62 -3.46 8.74
C SER A 282 13.77 -2.44 7.98
N LEU A 283 13.20 -1.47 8.70
CA LEU A 283 12.47 -0.38 8.08
C LEU A 283 13.41 0.42 7.14
N PRO A 284 13.01 0.73 5.90
CA PRO A 284 13.81 1.57 5.02
C PRO A 284 14.05 2.95 5.65
N GLU A 285 15.29 3.45 5.59
CA GLU A 285 15.67 4.75 6.18
C GLU A 285 14.76 5.90 5.73
N SER A 286 14.40 5.94 4.45
CA SER A 286 13.49 6.95 3.88
C SER A 286 12.07 6.93 4.45
N GLN A 287 11.70 5.87 5.17
CA GLN A 287 10.38 5.71 5.79
C GLN A 287 10.42 5.88 7.32
N LEU A 288 11.61 5.92 7.92
CA LEU A 288 11.78 6.02 9.37
C LEU A 288 11.18 7.32 9.91
N GLU A 289 11.66 8.47 9.44
CA GLU A 289 11.18 9.77 9.90
C GLU A 289 9.68 10.00 9.62
N PRO A 290 9.13 9.73 8.41
CA PRO A 290 7.69 9.83 8.17
C PRO A 290 6.85 8.98 9.14
N PHE A 291 7.28 7.75 9.43
CA PHE A 291 6.53 6.85 10.30
C PHE A 291 6.59 7.28 11.77
N LEU A 292 7.77 7.72 12.25
CA LEU A 292 7.93 8.26 13.61
C LEU A 292 7.06 9.51 13.81
N ARG A 293 7.06 10.43 12.84
CA ARG A 293 6.21 11.64 12.87
C ARG A 293 4.74 11.30 12.93
N ALA A 294 4.27 10.36 12.10
CA ALA A 294 2.89 9.91 12.12
C ALA A 294 2.51 9.28 13.47
N CYS A 295 3.37 8.43 14.04
CA CYS A 295 3.13 7.86 15.36
C CYS A 295 2.98 8.95 16.44
N LEU A 296 3.84 9.97 16.42
CA LEU A 296 3.78 11.09 17.37
C LEU A 296 2.52 11.94 17.18
N SER A 297 2.17 12.32 15.95
CA SER A 297 1.01 13.17 15.66
C SER A 297 -0.32 12.51 16.03
N HIS A 298 -0.36 11.18 16.04
CA HIS A 298 -1.54 10.39 16.40
C HIS A 298 -1.51 9.83 17.83
N GLY A 299 -0.56 10.28 18.67
CA GLY A 299 -0.53 9.93 20.09
C GLY A 299 -0.11 8.49 20.38
N MET A 300 0.82 7.92 19.59
CA MET A 300 1.42 6.60 19.81
C MET A 300 2.92 6.68 20.20
N PRO A 301 3.29 7.36 21.30
CA PRO A 301 4.69 7.51 21.72
C PRO A 301 5.36 6.18 22.09
N SER A 302 4.60 5.20 22.59
CA SER A 302 5.10 3.85 22.87
C SER A 302 5.64 3.17 21.60
N MET A 303 4.97 3.36 20.47
CA MET A 303 5.39 2.80 19.18
C MET A 303 6.68 3.45 18.68
N VAL A 304 6.83 4.77 18.86
CA VAL A 304 8.06 5.49 18.53
C VAL A 304 9.25 4.86 19.25
N ARG A 305 9.14 4.56 20.54
CA ARG A 305 10.22 3.93 21.31
C ARG A 305 10.60 2.56 20.77
N VAL A 306 9.62 1.74 20.39
CA VAL A 306 9.88 0.43 19.77
C VAL A 306 10.63 0.61 18.45
N VAL A 307 10.16 1.51 17.57
CA VAL A 307 10.82 1.75 16.27
C VAL A 307 12.24 2.27 16.44
N VAL A 308 12.46 3.20 17.38
CA VAL A 308 13.79 3.75 17.68
C VAL A 308 14.73 2.66 18.20
N ARG A 309 14.29 1.84 19.15
CA ARG A 309 15.07 0.73 19.66
C ARG A 309 15.46 -0.23 18.54
N ASP A 310 14.49 -0.65 17.73
CA ASP A 310 14.73 -1.59 16.64
C ASP A 310 15.68 -0.99 15.58
N ALA A 311 15.55 0.30 15.26
CA ALA A 311 16.47 1.00 14.34
C ALA A 311 17.91 1.09 14.89
N CYS A 312 18.05 1.33 16.20
CA CYS A 312 19.35 1.43 16.88
C CYS A 312 20.03 0.07 17.09
N GLU A 313 19.27 -0.98 17.41
CA GLU A 313 19.79 -2.35 17.59
C GLU A 313 20.29 -2.95 16.27
N ILE A 314 19.56 -2.68 15.17
CA ILE A 314 19.96 -3.15 13.83
C ILE A 314 21.12 -2.31 13.26
N GLY A 315 21.33 -1.10 13.77
CA GLY A 315 22.33 -0.17 13.24
C GLY A 315 21.99 0.35 11.83
N ALA A 316 20.69 0.41 11.49
CA ALA A 316 20.24 0.75 10.15
C ALA A 316 20.38 2.25 9.82
N VAL A 317 20.41 3.11 10.84
CA VAL A 317 20.46 4.57 10.71
C VAL A 317 21.30 5.16 11.86
N PRO A 318 22.04 6.28 11.67
CA PRO A 318 22.74 6.95 12.77
C PRO A 318 21.79 7.33 13.91
N ARG A 319 22.20 7.05 15.16
CA ARG A 319 21.40 7.28 16.39
C ARG A 319 20.95 8.72 16.55
N SER A 320 21.76 9.66 16.07
CA SER A 320 21.44 11.10 16.07
C SER A 320 20.20 11.47 15.25
N THR A 321 19.84 10.69 14.22
CA THR A 321 18.67 10.98 13.36
C THR A 321 17.33 10.71 14.06
N VAL A 322 17.32 9.81 15.04
CA VAL A 322 16.13 9.40 15.79
C VAL A 322 16.02 10.08 17.16
N ALA A 323 17.07 10.77 17.60
CA ALA A 323 17.19 11.33 18.95
C ALA A 323 16.04 12.28 19.33
N SER A 324 15.71 13.25 18.47
CA SER A 324 14.61 14.21 18.72
C SER A 324 13.26 13.49 18.86
N HIS A 325 12.95 12.54 17.96
CA HIS A 325 11.70 11.78 17.99
C HIS A 325 11.59 10.89 19.25
N ALA A 326 12.69 10.26 19.65
CA ALA A 326 12.75 9.41 20.84
C ALA A 326 12.50 10.21 22.13
N ALA A 327 13.13 11.39 22.23
CA ALA A 327 12.95 12.29 23.36
C ALA A 327 11.52 12.82 23.45
N ARG A 328 10.99 13.27 22.32
CA ARG A 328 9.62 13.78 22.21
C ARG A 328 8.60 12.75 22.66
N ALA A 329 8.79 11.48 22.34
CA ALA A 329 7.91 10.40 22.80
C ALA A 329 7.89 10.28 24.34
N LEU A 330 9.05 10.37 24.99
CA LEU A 330 9.14 10.32 26.45
C LEU A 330 8.55 11.58 27.11
N PHE A 331 8.75 12.75 26.51
CA PHE A 331 8.15 13.99 27.00
C PHE A 331 6.62 13.97 26.91
N LEU A 332 6.05 13.43 25.81
CA LEU A 332 4.59 13.22 25.69
C LEU A 332 4.02 12.26 26.73
N GLU A 333 4.83 11.34 27.25
CA GLU A 333 4.43 10.44 28.35
C GLU A 333 4.71 11.02 29.74
N GLY A 334 5.32 12.21 29.84
CA GLY A 334 5.61 12.88 31.12
C GLY A 334 6.97 12.53 31.74
N TYR A 335 7.89 11.90 30.99
CA TYR A 335 9.20 11.45 31.50
C TYR A 335 10.35 12.35 31.03
N LEU A 336 10.49 13.56 31.60
CA LEU A 336 11.56 14.51 31.22
C LEU A 336 12.96 13.94 31.41
N GLU A 337 13.30 13.50 32.63
CA GLU A 337 14.66 13.02 32.95
C GLU A 337 15.07 11.83 32.09
N ALA A 338 14.14 10.90 31.84
CA ALA A 338 14.40 9.75 30.97
C ALA A 338 14.61 10.19 29.51
N GLY A 339 13.85 11.19 29.03
CA GLY A 339 14.01 11.73 27.69
C GLY A 339 15.34 12.46 27.51
N LEU A 340 15.76 13.25 28.49
CA LEU A 340 17.06 13.93 28.48
C LEU A 340 18.22 12.93 28.56
N ALA A 341 18.13 11.91 29.42
CA ALA A 341 19.14 10.86 29.49
C ALA A 341 19.26 10.08 28.16
N LEU A 342 18.13 9.78 27.51
CA LEU A 342 18.13 9.11 26.21
C LEU A 342 18.70 10.01 25.09
N LEU A 343 18.43 11.32 25.11
CA LEU A 343 19.08 12.27 24.19
C LEU A 343 20.58 12.28 24.35
N ALA A 344 21.07 12.30 25.59
CA ALA A 344 22.49 12.26 25.88
C ALA A 344 23.13 11.00 25.30
N ASP A 345 22.52 9.83 25.51
CA ASP A 345 23.00 8.55 24.99
C ASP A 345 22.99 8.50 23.44
N LEU A 346 21.92 8.95 22.80
CA LEU A 346 21.79 8.89 21.34
C LEU A 346 22.68 9.91 20.60
N LEU A 347 23.10 11.00 21.27
CA LEU A 347 23.91 12.07 20.68
C LEU A 347 25.40 11.99 21.07
N THR A 348 25.78 11.11 21.99
CA THR A 348 27.18 10.87 22.33
C THR A 348 27.74 9.75 21.45
N ASP A 349 28.18 10.09 20.24
CA ASP A 349 28.86 9.18 19.30
C ASP A 349 30.19 8.65 19.88
N ALA A 350 30.16 7.62 20.72
CA ALA A 350 31.33 6.79 20.99
C ALA A 350 31.17 5.44 20.29
N PRO A 351 31.96 5.12 19.23
CA PRO A 351 32.18 3.74 18.86
C PRO A 351 32.83 3.05 20.08
N THR A 352 32.16 2.03 20.62
CA THR A 352 32.54 1.31 21.84
C THR A 352 33.82 0.46 21.72
N THR A 353 34.74 0.80 20.81
CA THR A 353 35.95 0.01 20.53
C THR A 353 37.26 0.66 20.94
N THR A 354 37.29 1.94 21.35
CA THR A 354 38.48 2.55 21.96
C THR A 354 38.38 2.55 23.48
N PRO A 355 39.38 2.02 24.21
CA PRO A 355 39.39 2.07 25.67
C PRO A 355 39.33 3.53 26.12
N ARG A 356 38.44 3.81 27.07
CA ARG A 356 38.23 5.13 27.65
C ARG A 356 39.51 5.53 28.40
N ASP A 357 40.22 6.52 27.91
CA ASP A 357 41.38 7.10 28.59
C ASP A 357 40.86 7.95 29.76
N GLU A 358 41.07 7.49 31.00
CA GLU A 358 40.61 8.16 32.23
C GLU A 358 41.28 9.53 32.46
N SER A 359 42.27 9.88 31.65
CA SER A 359 42.97 11.18 31.69
C SER A 359 42.25 12.30 30.92
N LEU A 360 41.19 12.00 30.15
CA LEU A 360 40.42 13.00 29.44
C LEU A 360 39.41 13.69 30.38
N PRO A 361 39.31 15.04 30.33
CA PRO A 361 38.29 15.75 31.08
C PRO A 361 36.89 15.22 30.71
N PRO A 362 35.91 15.26 31.65
CA PRO A 362 34.57 14.78 31.37
C PRO A 362 34.05 15.43 30.08
N THR A 363 33.62 14.60 29.13
CA THR A 363 32.98 15.07 27.90
C THR A 363 31.75 15.85 28.31
N LEU A 364 31.77 17.16 28.06
CA LEU A 364 30.58 18.00 28.25
C LEU A 364 29.43 17.41 27.44
N PRO A 365 28.18 17.41 27.97
CA PRO A 365 27.04 16.99 27.18
C PRO A 365 27.00 17.80 25.88
N PRO A 366 26.75 17.17 24.72
CA PRO A 366 26.75 17.89 23.47
C PRO A 366 25.69 19.00 23.52
N LEU A 367 26.02 20.24 23.11
CA LEU A 367 25.07 21.36 23.06
C LEU A 367 23.75 21.00 22.34
N ALA A 368 23.82 20.09 21.37
CA ALA A 368 22.67 19.55 20.66
C ALA A 368 21.65 18.87 21.59
N MET A 369 22.08 18.19 22.67
CA MET A 369 21.19 17.59 23.67
C MET A 369 20.30 18.65 24.31
N TYR A 370 20.90 19.75 24.76
CA TYR A 370 20.17 20.85 25.39
C TYR A 370 19.19 21.52 24.42
N ALA A 371 19.67 21.85 23.22
CA ALA A 371 18.85 22.50 22.21
C ALA A 371 17.65 21.65 21.78
N ILE A 372 17.88 20.36 21.49
CA ILE A 372 16.80 19.42 21.12
C ILE A 372 15.85 19.19 22.29
N GLY A 373 16.38 19.03 23.51
CA GLY A 373 15.58 18.83 24.72
C GLY A 373 14.61 19.99 24.97
N LEU A 374 15.11 21.23 24.94
CA LEU A 374 14.29 22.44 25.12
C LEU A 374 13.26 22.61 24.00
N TYR A 375 13.68 22.38 22.75
CA TYR A 375 12.81 22.50 21.59
C TYR A 375 11.64 21.49 21.62
N GLU A 376 11.94 20.21 21.85
CA GLU A 376 10.91 19.16 21.85
C GLU A 376 10.03 19.23 23.10
N ALA A 377 10.60 19.46 24.29
CA ALA A 377 9.83 19.54 25.55
C ALA A 377 8.84 20.71 25.53
N SER A 378 9.28 21.87 25.05
CA SER A 378 8.37 23.01 24.83
C SER A 378 7.34 22.71 23.75
N GLY A 379 7.73 22.09 22.64
CA GLY A 379 6.83 21.78 21.53
C GLY A 379 5.70 20.82 21.87
N VAL A 380 5.88 19.92 22.85
CA VAL A 380 4.83 19.01 23.32
C VAL A 380 4.00 19.57 24.48
N GLY A 381 4.33 20.77 24.97
CA GLY A 381 3.65 21.40 26.10
C GLY A 381 4.07 20.86 27.47
N TYR A 382 5.26 20.28 27.61
CA TYR A 382 5.73 19.77 28.91
C TYR A 382 5.86 20.90 29.95
N GLY A 383 6.16 22.13 29.51
CA GLY A 383 6.31 23.31 30.37
C GLY A 383 5.03 23.97 30.88
N THR A 384 3.87 23.32 30.73
CA THR A 384 2.59 23.90 31.17
C THR A 384 2.46 23.91 32.69
N LYS A 385 3.08 22.95 33.39
CA LYS A 385 3.10 22.90 34.86
C LYS A 385 4.25 23.74 35.43
N ARG A 386 4.00 24.41 36.57
CA ARG A 386 4.96 25.35 37.17
C ARG A 386 6.29 24.68 37.57
N GLY A 387 6.23 23.48 38.16
CA GLY A 387 7.42 22.74 38.60
C GLY A 387 8.26 22.19 37.43
N ASP A 388 7.60 21.69 36.38
CA ASP A 388 8.26 21.18 35.18
C ASP A 388 8.89 22.31 34.36
N ARG A 389 8.22 23.45 34.29
CA ARG A 389 8.76 24.68 33.66
C ARG A 389 10.01 25.19 34.35
N ALA A 390 10.04 25.21 35.69
CA ALA A 390 11.22 25.61 36.44
C ALA A 390 12.45 24.75 36.09
N ARG A 391 12.28 23.43 36.01
CA ARG A 391 13.35 22.51 35.61
C ARG A 391 13.87 22.78 34.20
N LEU A 392 12.98 23.12 33.26
CA LEU A 392 13.39 23.47 31.90
C LEU A 392 14.13 24.81 31.83
N PHE A 393 13.82 25.77 32.71
CA PHE A 393 14.62 27.00 32.84
C PHE A 393 16.00 26.73 33.45
N ASP A 394 16.08 25.90 34.50
CA ASP A 394 17.38 25.48 35.05
C ASP A 394 18.24 24.79 33.98
N PHE A 395 17.61 23.93 33.16
CA PHE A 395 18.25 23.26 32.03
C PHE A 395 18.71 24.25 30.94
N PHE A 396 18.00 25.36 30.76
CA PHE A 396 18.42 26.42 29.85
C PHE A 396 19.59 27.25 30.39
N ASP A 397 19.65 27.48 31.70
CA ASP A 397 20.81 28.14 32.32
C ASP A 397 22.07 27.28 32.19
N GLU A 398 21.95 25.96 32.33
CA GLU A 398 23.03 25.02 32.00
C GLU A 398 23.45 25.13 30.54
N PHE A 399 22.50 25.17 29.60
CA PHE A 399 22.78 25.37 28.18
C PHE A 399 23.57 26.66 27.95
N ARG A 400 23.15 27.79 28.52
CA ARG A 400 23.83 29.09 28.36
C ARG A 400 25.27 29.04 28.88
N LEU A 401 25.50 28.34 29.98
CA LEU A 401 26.85 28.14 30.53
C LEU A 401 27.73 27.29 29.60
N VAL A 402 27.21 26.18 29.06
CA VAL A 402 27.95 25.34 28.09
C VAL A 402 28.16 26.09 26.77
N LEU A 403 27.18 26.89 26.35
CA LEU A 403 27.22 27.69 25.14
C LEU A 403 28.34 28.73 25.19
N ALA A 404 28.45 29.47 26.30
CA ALA A 404 29.51 30.44 26.53
C ALA A 404 30.91 29.80 26.45
N HIS A 405 31.07 28.62 27.05
CA HIS A 405 32.33 27.86 26.98
C HIS A 405 32.64 27.35 25.57
N THR A 406 31.62 27.00 24.79
CA THR A 406 31.81 26.49 23.42
C THR A 406 32.14 27.61 22.44
N TYR A 407 31.50 28.78 22.55
CA TYR A 407 31.88 29.98 21.78
C TYR A 407 33.32 30.42 22.05
N ALA A 408 33.79 30.27 23.29
CA ALA A 408 35.18 30.54 23.63
C ALA A 408 36.19 29.58 22.95
N LYS A 409 35.72 28.42 22.46
CA LYS A 409 36.54 27.36 21.87
C LYS A 409 36.35 27.20 20.35
N GLY A 410 35.30 27.77 19.75
CA GLY A 410 35.03 27.64 18.31
C GLY A 410 33.64 28.16 17.91
N ASN A 411 33.26 27.89 16.65
CA ASN A 411 31.96 28.30 16.12
C ASN A 411 30.85 27.33 16.54
N VAL A 412 29.74 27.87 17.03
CA VAL A 412 28.52 27.12 17.34
C VAL A 412 27.57 27.18 16.14
N PRO A 413 27.02 26.04 15.68
CA PRO A 413 25.98 26.03 14.66
C PRO A 413 24.76 26.87 15.05
N ALA A 414 24.29 27.75 14.16
CA ALA A 414 23.18 28.66 14.41
C ALA A 414 21.87 27.93 14.79
N ASN A 415 21.63 26.74 14.22
CA ASN A 415 20.45 25.92 14.52
C ASN A 415 20.39 25.44 15.98
N ILE A 416 21.54 25.22 16.63
CA ILE A 416 21.58 24.82 18.05
C ILE A 416 21.09 25.97 18.94
N VAL A 417 21.51 27.20 18.62
CA VAL A 417 21.08 28.40 19.33
C VAL A 417 19.59 28.65 19.07
N ASP A 418 19.18 28.64 17.79
CA ASP A 418 17.78 28.88 17.41
C ASP A 418 16.81 27.90 18.10
N PHE A 419 17.10 26.60 18.11
CA PHE A 419 16.23 25.60 18.72
C PHE A 419 16.09 25.77 20.24
N ALA A 420 17.20 26.05 20.94
CA ALA A 420 17.17 26.27 22.38
C ALA A 420 16.36 27.52 22.76
N TYR A 421 16.67 28.67 22.17
CA TYR A 421 16.01 29.93 22.48
C TYR A 421 14.54 29.93 22.05
N TYR A 422 14.24 29.36 20.87
CA TYR A 422 12.87 29.17 20.43
C TYR A 422 12.06 28.35 21.44
N GLY A 423 12.63 27.25 21.93
CA GLY A 423 11.96 26.41 22.94
C GLY A 423 11.64 27.19 24.21
N VAL A 424 12.60 27.96 24.73
CA VAL A 424 12.43 28.75 25.97
C VAL A 424 11.41 29.87 25.81
N ILE A 425 11.40 30.54 24.66
CA ILE A 425 10.39 31.55 24.34
C ILE A 425 9.00 30.92 24.35
N ARG A 426 8.83 29.72 23.79
CA ARG A 426 7.56 28.98 23.87
C ARG A 426 7.18 28.65 25.30
N LEU A 427 8.11 28.25 26.16
CA LEU A 427 7.85 28.02 27.58
C LEU A 427 7.30 29.27 28.28
N HIS A 428 7.87 30.45 28.00
CA HIS A 428 7.34 31.73 28.50
C HIS A 428 5.93 32.03 27.96
N LEU A 429 5.69 31.81 26.66
CA LEU A 429 4.37 32.02 26.05
C LEU A 429 3.31 31.05 26.59
N GLN A 430 3.68 29.80 26.87
CA GLN A 430 2.82 28.80 27.52
C GLN A 430 2.46 29.24 28.93
N ALA A 431 3.44 29.74 29.69
CA ALA A 431 3.25 30.26 31.05
C ALA A 431 2.28 31.46 31.08
N LEU A 432 2.30 32.28 30.02
CA LEU A 432 1.39 33.42 29.82
C LEU A 432 0.03 33.03 29.21
N GLY A 433 -0.19 31.76 28.85
CA GLY A 433 -1.46 31.25 28.31
C GLY A 433 -1.71 31.54 26.84
N HIS A 434 -0.65 31.81 26.05
CA HIS A 434 -0.79 32.16 24.62
C HIS A 434 -0.70 30.94 23.66
N GLU A 435 -0.12 29.82 24.09
CA GLU A 435 -0.14 28.57 23.32
C GLU A 435 -1.27 27.64 23.79
N ALA A 436 -2.12 27.21 22.86
CA ALA A 436 -3.09 26.16 23.12
C ALA A 436 -2.34 24.83 23.32
N SER A 437 -2.35 24.32 24.55
CA SER A 437 -1.83 22.98 24.87
C SER A 437 -2.98 22.05 25.25
N SER A 438 -2.85 20.77 24.93
CA SER A 438 -3.78 19.73 25.40
C SER A 438 -3.58 19.35 26.87
N TRP A 439 -2.57 19.92 27.53
CA TRP A 439 -2.21 19.64 28.90
C TRP A 439 -2.84 20.67 29.86
N PRO A 440 -3.23 20.26 31.08
CA PRO A 440 -3.55 21.21 32.14
C PRO A 440 -2.38 22.19 32.34
N SER A 441 -2.68 23.47 32.47
CA SER A 441 -1.67 24.54 32.53
C SER A 441 -1.75 25.31 33.84
N ASP A 442 -0.62 25.42 34.52
CA ASP A 442 -0.39 26.33 35.64
C ASP A 442 0.06 27.67 35.05
N LEU A 443 -0.94 28.48 34.69
CA LEU A 443 -0.71 29.85 34.26
C LEU A 443 -0.03 30.63 35.37
N VAL A 444 0.83 31.54 34.96
CA VAL A 444 1.50 32.45 35.88
C VAL A 444 0.44 33.35 36.52
N ASP A 445 0.49 33.47 37.84
CA ASP A 445 -0.42 34.32 38.60
C ASP A 445 -0.27 35.79 38.16
N SER A 446 -1.30 36.60 38.39
CA SER A 446 -1.28 38.02 38.00
C SER A 446 -0.08 38.79 38.56
N ALA A 447 0.43 38.39 39.73
CA ALA A 447 1.60 39.00 40.38
C ALA A 447 2.95 38.63 39.75
N GLU A 448 3.02 37.50 39.04
CA GLU A 448 4.26 36.97 38.43
C GLU A 448 4.32 37.25 36.92
N LYS A 449 3.22 37.75 36.34
CA LYS A 449 3.06 38.01 34.91
C LYS A 449 4.11 39.00 34.38
N ASP A 450 4.33 40.11 35.07
CA ASP A 450 5.28 41.15 34.65
C ASP A 450 6.72 40.63 34.65
N ALA A 451 7.08 39.80 35.63
CA ALA A 451 8.39 39.15 35.69
C ALA A 451 8.58 38.14 34.54
N CYS A 452 7.53 37.37 34.21
CA CYS A 452 7.57 36.45 33.07
C CYS A 452 7.69 37.20 31.73
N VAL A 453 6.99 38.33 31.57
CA VAL A 453 7.12 39.19 30.37
C VAL A 453 8.52 39.79 30.29
N ALA A 454 9.07 40.29 31.40
CA ALA A 454 10.43 40.82 31.42
C ALA A 454 11.48 39.75 31.05
N SER A 455 11.32 38.52 31.56
CA SER A 455 12.18 37.39 31.19
C SER A 455 12.06 37.04 29.71
N LEU A 456 10.84 36.99 29.17
CA LEU A 456 10.59 36.78 27.73
C LEU A 456 11.27 37.85 26.87
N CYS A 457 11.18 39.13 27.27
CA CYS A 457 11.88 40.23 26.58
C CYS A 457 13.40 40.01 26.58
N ASN A 458 13.98 39.65 27.72
CA ASN A 458 15.42 39.44 27.84
C ASN A 458 15.89 38.26 26.99
N THR A 459 15.18 37.12 27.02
CA THR A 459 15.49 35.95 26.20
C THR A 459 15.37 36.25 24.71
N TRP A 460 14.38 37.05 24.31
CA TRP A 460 14.22 37.49 22.92
C TRP A 460 15.38 38.37 22.45
N VAL A 461 15.77 39.37 23.25
CA VAL A 461 16.90 40.27 22.93
C VAL A 461 18.20 39.46 22.87
N GLU A 462 18.44 38.59 23.85
CA GLU A 462 19.61 37.73 23.87
C GLU A 462 19.68 36.83 22.63
N TRP A 463 18.55 36.25 22.20
CA TRP A 463 18.53 35.47 20.96
C TRP A 463 18.88 36.32 19.74
N GLN A 464 18.37 37.56 19.64
CA GLN A 464 18.69 38.47 18.53
C GLN A 464 20.18 38.84 18.49
N ASP A 465 20.77 39.10 19.65
CA ASP A 465 22.20 39.41 19.76
C ASP A 465 23.07 38.21 19.36
N MET A 466 22.62 36.99 19.69
CA MET A 466 23.32 35.75 19.38
C MET A 466 23.13 35.29 17.92
N ALA A 467 21.99 35.58 17.30
CA ALA A 467 21.71 35.24 15.90
C ALA A 467 22.43 36.18 14.92
N GLY A 468 22.57 37.47 15.25
CA GLY A 468 23.27 38.47 14.43
C GLY A 468 22.66 38.72 13.04
N PRO A 469 22.95 39.86 12.38
CA PRO A 469 22.40 40.19 11.05
C PRO A 469 22.97 39.34 9.89
N GLN A 470 23.96 38.48 10.15
CA GLN A 470 24.65 37.67 9.13
C GLN A 470 24.22 36.21 9.09
N TYR A 471 23.55 35.70 10.12
CA TYR A 471 23.04 34.33 10.17
C TYR A 471 21.51 34.39 10.22
N GLY A 472 20.86 34.17 9.08
CA GLY A 472 19.41 34.04 9.04
C GLY A 472 18.94 32.90 9.94
N SER A 473 17.77 33.06 10.58
CA SER A 473 17.13 31.99 11.38
C SER A 473 17.02 30.71 10.57
N THR A 474 17.38 29.60 11.20
CA THR A 474 17.27 28.24 10.62
C THR A 474 15.87 27.63 10.76
N LEU A 475 14.98 28.26 11.55
CA LEU A 475 13.56 27.91 11.67
C LEU A 475 12.76 28.31 10.42
N SER A 476 11.62 27.66 10.19
CA SER A 476 10.76 28.01 9.06
C SER A 476 10.15 29.41 9.21
N ALA A 477 9.91 30.07 8.07
CA ALA A 477 9.27 31.39 8.06
C ALA A 477 7.91 31.42 8.79
N THR A 478 7.17 30.32 8.72
CA THR A 478 5.89 30.14 9.42
C THR A 478 6.05 30.10 10.94
N GLU A 479 7.03 29.36 11.45
CA GLU A 479 7.31 29.25 12.89
C GLU A 479 7.76 30.60 13.45
N VAL A 480 8.66 31.29 12.75
CA VAL A 480 9.16 32.61 13.14
C VAL A 480 8.02 33.65 13.13
N ASN A 481 7.18 33.65 12.09
CA ASN A 481 6.05 34.58 12.01
C ASN A 481 4.99 34.33 13.09
N SER A 482 4.65 33.07 13.37
CA SER A 482 3.74 32.69 14.45
C SER A 482 4.26 33.15 15.81
N LEU A 483 5.57 32.97 16.03
CA LEU A 483 6.23 33.40 17.25
C LEU A 483 6.20 34.92 17.40
N ILE A 484 6.56 35.67 16.35
CA ILE A 484 6.54 37.14 16.37
C ILE A 484 5.13 37.65 16.68
N LEU A 485 4.09 37.06 16.10
CA LEU A 485 2.70 37.42 16.40
C LEU A 485 2.35 37.17 17.87
N SER A 486 2.81 36.03 18.42
CA SER A 486 2.56 35.67 19.82
C SER A 486 3.30 36.56 20.81
N ILE A 487 4.53 36.95 20.49
CA ILE A 487 5.31 37.88 21.32
C ILE A 487 4.72 39.29 21.25
N ARG A 488 4.22 39.74 20.09
CA ARG A 488 3.58 41.05 19.91
C ARG A 488 2.35 41.28 20.76
N ALA A 489 1.69 40.21 21.22
CA ALA A 489 0.59 40.31 22.17
C ALA A 489 1.04 40.87 23.54
N TYR A 490 2.33 40.74 23.88
CA TYR A 490 2.91 41.17 25.15
C TYR A 490 3.96 42.28 25.02
N ILE A 491 4.61 42.37 23.86
CA ILE A 491 5.66 43.36 23.56
C ILE A 491 5.21 44.17 22.32
N PRO A 492 4.64 45.38 22.48
CA PRO A 492 4.03 46.12 21.38
C PRO A 492 5.01 46.52 20.25
N ASN A 493 6.31 46.49 20.50
CA ASN A 493 7.37 46.89 19.57
C ASN A 493 8.47 45.84 19.46
N VAL A 494 8.12 44.58 19.12
CA VAL A 494 9.13 43.54 18.81
C VAL A 494 9.88 43.93 17.53
N PRO A 495 11.19 44.24 17.57
CA PRO A 495 11.97 44.40 16.35
C PRO A 495 11.96 43.06 15.60
N ARG A 496 11.61 43.07 14.30
CA ARG A 496 11.73 41.88 13.46
C ARG A 496 13.20 41.41 13.50
N PRO A 497 13.49 40.10 13.56
CA PRO A 497 14.85 39.61 13.35
C PRO A 497 15.40 40.23 12.07
N SER A 498 16.54 40.92 12.19
CA SER A 498 17.15 41.70 11.12
C SER A 498 17.82 40.80 10.07
N ALA A 499 17.03 40.03 9.30
CA ALA A 499 17.36 39.53 7.95
C ALA A 499 16.29 38.53 7.47
N MET A 500 15.25 39.05 6.83
CA MET A 500 14.48 38.29 5.85
C MET A 500 14.34 39.16 4.60
N THR A 501 15.47 39.55 4.01
CA THR A 501 15.49 39.93 2.59
C THR A 501 15.32 38.64 1.80
N THR A 502 14.08 38.19 1.65
CA THR A 502 13.69 37.57 0.39
C THR A 502 13.68 38.67 -0.66
N ASP A 503 14.86 39.10 -1.10
CA ASP A 503 15.01 39.56 -2.48
C ASP A 503 14.94 38.28 -3.34
N MET A 504 13.73 37.75 -3.51
CA MET A 504 13.41 37.06 -4.76
C MET A 504 13.43 38.15 -5.83
N LYS A 505 14.62 38.40 -6.40
CA LYS A 505 14.67 38.89 -7.76
C LYS A 505 13.94 37.86 -8.62
N GLN A 506 12.87 38.33 -9.24
CA GLN A 506 12.08 37.64 -10.25
C GLN A 506 12.95 37.07 -11.37
#